data_AF-A0A2H0YFU8-F1
#
_entry.id   AF-A0A2H0YFU8-F1
#
_cell.length_a   1.000
_cell.length_b   1.000
_cell.length_c   1.000
_cell.angle_alpha   90.00
_cell.angle_beta   90.00
_cell.angle_gamma   90.00
#
_symmetry.space_group_name_H-M   'P 1'
#
loop_
_entity.id
_entity.type
_entity.pdbx_description
1 polymer ?
#
loop_
_entity_poly.entity_id
_entity_poly.type
_entity_poly.pdbx_seq_one_letter_code
_entity_poly.pdbx_strand_id
1 'polypeptide(L)'
;MATPVGANGGWDVTLTWSSLIVGGPFNGQTGYWRLVGEVIVAQDSDNDGIPDSSDNCLNVANPDQADADHDGIGDLCDTCTDTDNDGYGDPGFAANTCPPDNCPSASNPNQGDCDSDGIGDVCDPDNSSCDSDGDGILDVNDNCPTIANADQKNSDSDTFGDVCDNCPNFTNED
;
A
#
# COMPACT_ATOMS: atom_id res chain seq x y z
N MET A 1 28.90 17.71 39.96
CA MET A 1 29.33 16.48 39.29
C MET A 1 28.22 15.47 39.45
N ALA A 2 27.42 15.28 38.40
CA ALA A 2 26.51 14.15 38.31
C ALA A 2 27.08 13.23 37.23
N THR A 3 27.35 11.98 37.60
CA THR A 3 27.80 10.92 36.70
C THR A 3 26.62 10.48 35.81
N PRO A 4 26.81 10.23 34.51
CA PRO A 4 25.74 9.65 33.70
C PRO A 4 25.60 8.17 34.05
N VAL A 5 24.39 7.80 34.49
CA VAL A 5 23.91 6.42 34.45
C VAL A 5 23.52 6.15 33.00
N GLY A 6 24.01 5.03 32.46
CA GLY A 6 23.77 4.65 31.07
C GLY A 6 22.29 4.59 30.72
N ALA A 7 21.93 5.14 29.57
CA ALA A 7 20.62 4.98 28.96
C ALA A 7 20.86 4.54 27.52
N ASN A 8 20.45 3.32 27.21
CA ASN A 8 20.44 2.74 25.86
C ASN A 8 19.19 3.18 25.08
N GLY A 9 18.86 4.47 25.14
CA GLY A 9 17.81 5.08 24.31
C GLY A 9 18.36 6.43 23.90
N GLY A 10 18.58 6.63 22.60
CA GLY A 10 19.00 7.94 22.11
C GLY A 10 17.89 8.94 22.39
N TRP A 11 18.29 10.12 22.82
CA TRP A 11 17.40 11.22 23.09
C TRP A 11 17.70 12.25 22.02
N ASP A 12 16.73 12.59 21.17
CA ASP A 12 16.93 13.74 20.29
C ASP A 12 16.68 15.04 21.07
N VAL A 13 17.58 16.00 20.91
CA VAL A 13 17.60 17.25 21.68
C VAL A 13 17.29 18.41 20.74
N THR A 14 16.01 18.76 20.62
CA THR A 14 15.59 19.95 19.88
C THR A 14 15.53 21.17 20.79
N LEU A 15 16.33 22.20 20.47
CA LEU A 15 16.32 23.49 21.17
C LEU A 15 15.24 24.40 20.58
N THR A 16 14.15 24.61 21.32
CA THR A 16 13.10 25.58 20.93
C THR A 16 13.32 26.93 21.63
N TRP A 17 13.09 28.02 20.89
CA TRP A 17 13.31 29.39 21.37
C TRP A 17 11.95 30.00 21.76
N SER A 18 11.58 30.00 23.03
CA SER A 18 10.44 30.81 23.50
C SER A 18 10.95 32.12 24.11
N SER A 19 10.47 33.24 23.58
CA SER A 19 10.82 34.57 24.11
C SER A 19 9.86 35.01 25.21
N LEU A 20 10.45 35.54 26.29
CA LEU A 20 9.94 36.57 27.21
C LEU A 20 9.15 36.13 28.46
N ILE A 21 9.79 36.26 29.64
CA ILE A 21 9.09 36.64 30.88
C ILE A 21 9.48 38.09 31.19
N VAL A 22 8.50 39.01 31.12
CA VAL A 22 8.65 40.34 31.74
C VAL A 22 8.38 40.21 33.24
N GLY A 23 9.43 40.37 34.04
CA GLY A 23 9.34 40.68 35.48
C GLY A 23 10.69 41.24 35.93
N GLY A 24 10.81 42.40 36.59
CA GLY A 24 9.85 43.32 37.19
C GLY A 24 10.50 44.70 37.38
N PRO A 25 10.10 45.53 38.35
CA PRO A 25 10.59 46.91 38.44
C PRO A 25 11.60 47.14 39.61
N PHE A 26 12.46 48.15 39.41
CA PHE A 26 13.27 48.93 40.38
C PHE A 26 14.55 48.34 41.04
N ASN A 27 15.58 49.20 41.08
CA ASN A 27 16.75 49.20 41.97
C ASN A 27 18.08 48.53 41.52
N GLY A 28 18.50 48.77 40.27
CA GLY A 28 19.94 48.95 39.98
C GLY A 28 20.85 47.72 40.01
N GLN A 29 20.34 46.50 39.80
CA GLN A 29 21.19 45.32 39.59
C GLN A 29 21.24 44.92 38.12
N THR A 30 22.45 44.63 37.63
CA THR A 30 22.71 44.12 36.26
C THR A 30 22.08 42.74 36.09
N GLY A 31 21.00 42.67 35.31
CA GLY A 31 20.42 41.41 34.89
C GLY A 31 21.32 40.70 33.88
N TYR A 32 21.50 39.40 34.03
CA TYR A 32 22.13 38.55 33.01
C TYR A 32 21.05 37.76 32.29
N TRP A 33 21.19 37.63 30.96
CA TRP A 33 20.42 36.66 30.18
C TRP A 33 20.79 35.25 30.66
N ARG A 34 19.84 34.54 31.27
CA ARG A 34 19.93 33.08 31.36
C ARG A 34 19.10 32.50 30.24
N LEU A 35 19.74 31.69 29.40
CA LEU A 35 19.06 30.79 28.48
C LEU A 35 18.22 29.84 29.33
N VAL A 36 16.92 30.07 29.42
CA VAL A 36 15.94 29.04 29.80
C VAL A 36 15.44 28.43 28.51
N GLY A 37 16.31 27.68 27.84
CA GLY A 37 15.86 26.72 26.84
C GLY A 37 15.22 25.56 27.60
N GLU A 38 13.93 25.36 27.42
CA GLU A 38 13.29 24.11 27.84
C GLU A 38 13.83 23.03 26.90
N VAL A 39 14.64 22.11 27.45
CA VAL A 39 15.07 20.92 26.73
C VAL A 39 13.85 20.01 26.66
N ILE A 40 13.15 20.02 25.53
CA ILE A 40 12.12 19.00 25.27
C ILE A 40 12.89 17.75 24.87
N VAL A 41 13.04 16.84 25.83
CA VAL A 41 13.55 15.50 25.59
C VAL A 41 12.37 14.71 25.02
N ALA A 42 12.33 14.55 23.71
CA ALA A 42 11.42 13.58 23.11
C ALA A 42 12.10 12.21 23.15
N GLN A 43 11.34 11.17 23.53
CA GLN A 43 11.83 9.80 23.42
C GLN A 43 11.86 9.43 21.94
N ASP A 44 12.92 8.77 21.53
CA ASP A 44 13.18 8.30 20.18
C ASP A 44 13.82 6.90 20.35
N SER A 45 12.99 5.88 20.17
CA SER A 45 13.29 4.51 20.58
C SER A 45 14.24 3.79 19.62
N ASP A 46 14.26 4.17 18.34
CA ASP A 46 15.08 3.54 17.30
C ASP A 46 16.15 4.46 16.69
N ASN A 47 16.16 5.73 17.09
CA ASN A 47 17.17 6.73 16.78
C ASN A 47 17.24 7.12 15.31
N ASP A 48 16.07 7.25 14.71
CA ASP A 48 15.88 7.68 13.33
C ASP A 48 15.65 9.20 13.18
N GLY A 49 15.46 9.90 14.30
CA GLY A 49 15.25 11.35 14.35
C GLY A 49 13.78 11.77 14.36
N ILE A 50 12.85 10.82 14.42
CA ILE A 50 11.42 11.03 14.63
C ILE A 50 11.07 10.65 16.07
N PRO A 51 10.36 11.51 16.82
CA PRO A 51 9.99 11.18 18.19
C PRO A 51 8.92 10.10 18.24
N ASP A 52 8.97 9.20 19.22
CA ASP A 52 8.04 8.06 19.43
C ASP A 52 6.55 8.43 19.26
N SER A 53 6.16 9.66 19.60
CA SER A 53 4.78 10.15 19.50
C SER A 53 4.31 10.45 18.08
N SER A 54 5.22 10.45 17.12
CA SER A 54 5.00 10.81 15.72
C SER A 54 5.64 9.83 14.75
N ASP A 55 6.32 8.81 15.27
CA ASP A 55 6.98 7.76 14.52
C ASP A 55 5.98 6.65 14.17
N ASN A 56 5.78 6.42 12.87
CA ASN A 56 4.91 5.36 12.35
C ASN A 56 5.58 3.96 12.39
N CYS A 57 6.85 3.87 12.80
CA CYS A 57 7.57 2.63 13.04
C CYS A 57 8.45 2.67 14.30
N LEU A 58 7.83 2.82 15.48
CA LEU A 58 8.44 2.93 16.83
C LEU A 58 9.76 2.18 17.14
N ASN A 59 10.05 1.06 16.47
CA ASN A 59 11.25 0.26 16.72
C ASN A 59 12.09 -0.03 15.46
N VAL A 60 11.77 0.58 14.32
CA VAL A 60 12.39 0.33 13.02
C VAL A 60 12.67 1.65 12.33
N ALA A 61 13.94 2.08 12.41
CA ALA A 61 14.35 3.38 11.93
C ALA A 61 13.96 3.63 10.47
N ASN A 62 13.08 4.61 10.24
CA ASN A 62 12.58 5.04 8.95
C ASN A 62 12.43 6.58 8.93
N PRO A 63 13.53 7.34 8.81
CA PRO A 63 13.50 8.81 8.88
C PRO A 63 12.63 9.49 7.80
N ASP A 64 12.25 8.77 6.75
CA ASP A 64 11.35 9.23 5.68
C ASP A 64 9.87 9.07 6.02
N GLN A 65 9.53 8.24 7.03
CA GLN A 65 8.17 7.99 7.53
C GLN A 65 7.20 7.63 6.39
N ALA A 66 7.68 6.85 5.41
CA ALA A 66 6.85 6.37 4.33
C ALA A 66 5.72 5.48 4.87
N ASP A 67 4.53 5.62 4.31
CA ASP A 67 3.27 4.98 4.69
C ASP A 67 2.39 4.97 3.42
N ALA A 68 2.55 3.94 2.60
CA ALA A 68 2.02 3.92 1.24
C ALA A 68 0.49 3.78 1.20
N ASP A 69 -0.09 2.96 2.07
CA ASP A 69 -1.53 2.72 2.16
C ASP A 69 -2.25 3.64 3.15
N HIS A 70 -1.49 4.43 3.93
CA HIS A 70 -1.98 5.45 4.85
C HIS A 70 -2.77 4.87 6.02
N ASP A 71 -2.42 3.67 6.48
CA ASP A 71 -3.03 3.04 7.65
C ASP A 71 -2.42 3.54 8.99
N GLY A 72 -1.31 4.27 8.92
CA GLY A 72 -0.58 4.85 10.05
C GLY A 72 0.55 3.97 10.58
N ILE A 73 0.84 2.84 9.94
CA ILE A 73 2.00 1.98 10.15
C ILE A 73 2.96 2.23 8.99
N GLY A 74 4.24 2.51 9.27
CA GLY A 74 5.17 2.82 8.20
C GLY A 74 5.60 1.60 7.37
N ASP A 75 5.95 1.82 6.11
CA ASP A 75 6.31 0.78 5.12
C ASP A 75 7.37 -0.23 5.61
N LEU A 76 8.27 0.18 6.52
CA LEU A 76 9.33 -0.69 7.05
C LEU A 76 8.88 -1.63 8.16
N CYS A 77 7.74 -1.35 8.80
CA CYS A 77 7.19 -2.14 9.91
C CYS A 77 5.75 -2.58 9.69
N ASP A 78 5.15 -2.19 8.57
CA ASP A 78 3.85 -2.63 8.14
C ASP A 78 3.90 -4.08 7.62
N THR A 79 3.03 -4.90 8.17
CA THR A 79 2.94 -6.32 7.85
C THR A 79 2.02 -6.60 6.67
N CYS A 80 1.26 -5.61 6.22
CA CYS A 80 0.44 -5.70 5.03
C CYS A 80 0.12 -4.31 4.48
N THR A 81 1.03 -3.80 3.65
CA THR A 81 0.79 -2.57 2.89
C THR A 81 -0.18 -2.87 1.76
N ASP A 82 -1.42 -2.39 1.86
CA ASP A 82 -2.56 -2.70 0.99
C ASP A 82 -3.22 -1.40 0.50
N THR A 83 -2.72 -0.87 -0.63
CA THR A 83 -3.11 0.45 -1.11
C THR A 83 -4.58 0.51 -1.55
N ASP A 84 -5.16 -0.59 -2.04
CA ASP A 84 -6.52 -0.61 -2.58
C ASP A 84 -7.57 -1.25 -1.65
N ASN A 85 -7.13 -1.73 -0.49
CA ASN A 85 -7.92 -2.28 0.60
C ASN A 85 -8.71 -3.54 0.22
N ASP A 86 -8.14 -4.42 -0.62
CA ASP A 86 -8.77 -5.67 -1.03
C ASP A 86 -8.38 -6.89 -0.16
N GLY A 87 -7.40 -6.71 0.74
CA GLY A 87 -6.89 -7.72 1.66
C GLY A 87 -5.63 -8.43 1.19
N TYR A 88 -5.02 -8.00 0.08
CA TYR A 88 -3.74 -8.48 -0.44
C TYR A 88 -2.70 -7.36 -0.42
N GLY A 89 -1.45 -7.72 -0.13
CA GLY A 89 -0.38 -6.74 0.07
C GLY A 89 0.36 -6.42 -1.22
N ASP A 90 0.64 -5.14 -1.44
CA ASP A 90 1.40 -4.63 -2.56
C ASP A 90 2.78 -5.31 -2.67
N PRO A 91 3.24 -5.65 -3.88
CA PRO A 91 4.57 -6.20 -4.09
C PRO A 91 5.65 -5.12 -3.87
N GLY A 92 6.78 -5.54 -3.30
CA GLY A 92 7.96 -4.67 -3.10
C GLY A 92 8.16 -4.19 -1.66
N PHE A 93 7.20 -4.42 -0.76
CA PHE A 93 7.33 -4.13 0.66
C PHE A 93 7.93 -5.33 1.40
N ALA A 94 9.13 -5.16 1.96
CA ALA A 94 9.88 -6.26 2.57
C ALA A 94 9.28 -6.75 3.91
N ALA A 95 8.47 -5.91 4.56
CA ALA A 95 7.80 -6.23 5.81
C ALA A 95 6.46 -6.97 5.60
N ASN A 96 5.94 -7.01 4.37
CA ASN A 96 4.71 -7.71 4.04
C ASN A 96 4.77 -9.20 4.43
N THR A 97 3.74 -9.63 5.16
CA THR A 97 3.49 -11.02 5.56
C THR A 97 2.12 -11.53 5.12
N CYS A 98 1.26 -10.64 4.60
CA CYS A 98 0.01 -11.02 3.95
C CYS A 98 0.25 -11.58 2.53
N PRO A 99 -0.74 -12.24 1.92
CA PRO A 99 -0.63 -12.73 0.56
C PRO A 99 -0.41 -11.57 -0.43
N PRO A 100 0.39 -11.74 -1.49
CA PRO A 100 0.70 -10.68 -2.43
C PRO A 100 -0.50 -10.34 -3.33
N ASP A 101 -0.64 -9.07 -3.66
CA ASP A 101 -1.62 -8.56 -4.63
C ASP A 101 -1.07 -8.58 -6.06
N ASN A 102 -1.82 -9.16 -6.99
CA ASN A 102 -1.53 -9.14 -8.43
C ASN A 102 -2.09 -7.91 -9.15
N CYS A 103 -2.85 -7.04 -8.48
CA CYS A 103 -3.33 -5.74 -8.96
C CYS A 103 -3.26 -4.60 -7.91
N PRO A 104 -2.06 -4.11 -7.54
CA PRO A 104 -1.79 -3.18 -6.41
C PRO A 104 -2.49 -1.80 -6.41
N SER A 105 -3.34 -1.53 -7.39
CA SER A 105 -4.05 -0.27 -7.55
C SER A 105 -5.51 -0.45 -7.93
N ALA A 106 -6.01 -1.69 -7.95
CA ALA A 106 -7.32 -2.04 -8.44
C ALA A 106 -7.87 -3.28 -7.72
N SER A 107 -8.67 -3.02 -6.70
CA SER A 107 -9.23 -4.06 -5.83
C SER A 107 -9.82 -5.23 -6.61
N ASN A 108 -9.27 -6.42 -6.38
CA ASN A 108 -9.70 -7.67 -6.96
C ASN A 108 -9.63 -8.80 -5.92
N PRO A 109 -10.59 -8.86 -4.96
CA PRO A 109 -10.53 -9.80 -3.83
C PRO A 109 -10.48 -11.31 -4.19
N ASN A 110 -10.72 -11.64 -5.46
CA ASN A 110 -10.60 -12.99 -6.01
C ASN A 110 -9.20 -13.32 -6.54
N GLN A 111 -8.32 -12.33 -6.75
CA GLN A 111 -6.96 -12.46 -7.29
C GLN A 111 -6.91 -13.33 -8.55
N GLY A 112 -7.89 -13.13 -9.43
CA GLY A 112 -7.94 -13.81 -10.74
C GLY A 112 -6.72 -13.44 -11.57
N ASP A 113 -6.16 -14.43 -12.27
CA ASP A 113 -4.99 -14.34 -13.14
C ASP A 113 -5.10 -15.51 -14.14
N CYS A 114 -5.91 -15.29 -15.19
CA CYS A 114 -6.37 -16.33 -16.09
C CYS A 114 -5.22 -17.00 -16.86
N ASP A 115 -4.17 -16.25 -17.19
CA ASP A 115 -3.03 -16.71 -17.99
C ASP A 115 -1.77 -16.97 -17.16
N SER A 116 -1.84 -16.69 -15.86
CA SER A 116 -0.80 -16.98 -14.87
C SER A 116 0.50 -16.24 -15.14
N ASP A 117 0.43 -15.03 -15.69
CA ASP A 117 1.60 -14.18 -15.93
C ASP A 117 2.02 -13.37 -14.68
N GLY A 118 1.16 -13.36 -13.65
CA GLY A 118 1.36 -12.66 -12.38
C GLY A 118 0.74 -11.27 -12.31
N ILE A 119 0.03 -10.82 -13.35
CA ILE A 119 -0.79 -9.61 -13.38
C ILE A 119 -2.26 -10.06 -13.31
N GLY A 120 -3.03 -9.51 -12.38
CA GLY A 120 -4.41 -9.96 -12.21
C GLY A 120 -5.32 -9.53 -13.34
N ASP A 121 -6.39 -10.29 -13.58
CA ASP A 121 -7.38 -10.09 -14.66
C ASP A 121 -7.92 -8.64 -14.73
N VAL A 122 -7.98 -7.96 -13.57
CA VAL A 122 -8.53 -6.60 -13.44
C VAL A 122 -7.57 -5.52 -13.96
N CYS A 123 -6.26 -5.77 -13.89
CA CYS A 123 -5.21 -4.81 -14.24
C CYS A 123 -4.29 -5.30 -15.36
N ASP A 124 -4.51 -6.50 -15.87
CA ASP A 124 -3.76 -7.07 -16.97
C ASP A 124 -4.15 -6.42 -18.32
N PRO A 125 -3.20 -5.77 -19.02
CA PRO A 125 -3.45 -5.23 -20.35
C PRO A 125 -3.50 -6.30 -21.47
N ASP A 126 -3.09 -7.54 -21.22
CA ASP A 126 -3.00 -8.63 -22.20
C ASP A 126 -3.68 -9.93 -21.74
N ASN A 127 -4.99 -9.87 -21.57
CA ASN A 127 -5.81 -11.05 -21.25
C ASN A 127 -6.02 -12.03 -22.44
N SER A 128 -5.20 -11.95 -23.49
CA SER A 128 -5.42 -12.68 -24.74
C SER A 128 -5.19 -14.19 -24.64
N SER A 129 -4.57 -14.63 -23.56
CA SER A 129 -4.30 -16.04 -23.25
C SER A 129 -5.36 -16.68 -22.35
N CYS A 130 -6.43 -15.96 -21.97
CA CYS A 130 -7.56 -16.56 -21.24
C CYS A 130 -8.31 -17.59 -22.10
N ASP A 131 -8.70 -18.69 -21.47
CA ASP A 131 -9.66 -19.69 -21.95
C ASP A 131 -10.64 -19.94 -20.80
N SER A 132 -11.68 -19.11 -20.74
CA SER A 132 -12.58 -18.97 -19.60
C SER A 132 -13.47 -20.20 -19.38
N ASP A 133 -13.66 -21.03 -20.40
CA ASP A 133 -14.47 -22.26 -20.30
C ASP A 133 -13.69 -23.58 -20.44
N GLY A 134 -12.40 -23.48 -20.77
CA GLY A 134 -11.46 -24.60 -20.80
C GLY A 134 -11.67 -25.55 -21.98
N ASP A 135 -12.27 -25.08 -23.07
CA ASP A 135 -12.52 -25.91 -24.26
C ASP A 135 -11.32 -26.01 -25.22
N GLY A 136 -10.26 -25.23 -24.95
CA GLY A 136 -9.03 -25.19 -25.72
C GLY A 136 -9.00 -24.10 -26.79
N ILE A 137 -10.02 -23.24 -26.86
CA ILE A 137 -10.07 -22.02 -27.69
C ILE A 137 -9.94 -20.81 -26.76
N LEU A 138 -9.01 -19.91 -27.08
CA LEU A 138 -8.83 -18.69 -26.29
C LEU A 138 -10.05 -17.78 -26.45
N ASP A 139 -10.43 -17.04 -25.40
CA ASP A 139 -11.60 -16.15 -25.36
C ASP A 139 -11.65 -15.18 -26.55
N VAL A 140 -10.47 -14.69 -26.98
CA VAL A 140 -10.33 -13.79 -28.13
C VAL A 140 -10.68 -14.42 -29.49
N ASN A 141 -10.69 -15.76 -29.55
CA ASN A 141 -10.96 -16.58 -30.73
C ASN A 141 -12.20 -17.47 -30.56
N ASP A 142 -12.89 -17.40 -29.42
CA ASP A 142 -14.02 -18.23 -29.06
C ASP A 142 -15.34 -17.51 -29.36
N ASN A 143 -16.22 -18.14 -30.13
CA ASN A 143 -17.57 -17.62 -30.39
C ASN A 143 -18.58 -17.90 -29.26
N CYS A 144 -18.16 -18.60 -28.20
CA CYS A 144 -18.87 -18.78 -26.95
C CYS A 144 -17.92 -18.80 -25.72
N PRO A 145 -17.22 -17.70 -25.37
CA PRO A 145 -16.14 -17.65 -24.37
C PRO A 145 -16.44 -18.15 -22.94
N THR A 146 -17.67 -18.55 -22.63
CA THR A 146 -18.08 -19.01 -21.30
C THR A 146 -18.84 -20.33 -21.34
N ILE A 147 -18.98 -20.96 -22.52
CA ILE A 147 -19.71 -22.20 -22.73
C ILE A 147 -18.96 -23.07 -23.73
N ALA A 148 -18.24 -24.06 -23.19
CA ALA A 148 -17.35 -24.91 -23.96
C ALA A 148 -17.97 -25.48 -25.24
N ASN A 149 -17.38 -25.14 -26.39
CA ASN A 149 -17.75 -25.61 -27.71
C ASN A 149 -16.52 -25.69 -28.64
N ALA A 150 -15.61 -26.61 -28.34
CA ALA A 150 -14.37 -26.80 -29.08
C ALA A 150 -14.52 -27.05 -30.61
N ASP A 151 -15.74 -27.32 -31.11
CA ASP A 151 -16.04 -27.43 -32.54
C ASP A 151 -16.36 -26.07 -33.21
N GLN A 152 -16.53 -25.01 -32.41
CA GLN A 152 -16.81 -23.63 -32.79
C GLN A 152 -17.95 -23.52 -33.80
N LYS A 153 -18.96 -24.40 -33.69
CA LYS A 153 -20.06 -24.46 -34.66
C LYS A 153 -20.88 -23.17 -34.58
N ASN A 154 -21.07 -22.55 -35.74
CA ASN A 154 -21.86 -21.34 -35.92
C ASN A 154 -22.63 -21.44 -37.25
N SER A 155 -23.91 -21.74 -37.17
CA SER A 155 -24.73 -22.19 -38.30
C SER A 155 -25.23 -21.04 -39.20
N ASP A 156 -25.37 -19.83 -38.68
CA ASP A 156 -25.80 -18.63 -39.40
C ASP A 156 -24.69 -17.59 -39.58
N SER A 157 -23.51 -17.84 -39.01
CA SER A 157 -22.29 -17.04 -39.16
C SER A 157 -22.36 -15.64 -38.56
N ASP A 158 -23.10 -15.46 -37.46
CA ASP A 158 -23.03 -14.24 -36.66
C ASP A 158 -21.90 -14.30 -35.60
N THR A 159 -21.96 -13.48 -34.55
CA THR A 159 -20.90 -13.44 -33.52
C THR A 159 -20.97 -14.56 -32.49
N PHE A 160 -22.07 -15.31 -32.41
CA PHE A 160 -22.30 -16.30 -31.36
C PHE A 160 -22.24 -17.73 -31.92
N GLY A 161 -21.64 -18.65 -31.18
CA GLY A 161 -21.71 -20.07 -31.50
C GLY A 161 -23.08 -20.68 -31.19
N ASP A 162 -23.40 -21.79 -31.86
CA ASP A 162 -24.69 -22.50 -31.73
C ASP A 162 -25.09 -22.83 -30.28
N VAL A 163 -24.12 -22.99 -29.37
CA VAL A 163 -24.36 -23.36 -27.97
C VAL A 163 -24.72 -22.18 -27.06
N CYS A 164 -24.30 -20.96 -27.43
CA CYS A 164 -24.53 -19.74 -26.67
C CYS A 164 -25.44 -18.75 -27.41
N ASP A 165 -25.78 -19.04 -28.66
CA ASP A 165 -26.76 -18.28 -29.42
C ASP A 165 -28.20 -18.65 -29.05
N ASN A 166 -29.04 -17.64 -28.83
CA ASN A 166 -30.45 -17.80 -28.55
C ASN A 166 -31.29 -18.06 -29.82
N CYS A 167 -30.74 -17.80 -31.01
CA CYS A 167 -31.38 -18.00 -32.30
C CYS A 167 -30.46 -18.71 -33.32
N PRO A 168 -30.01 -19.97 -33.11
CA PRO A 168 -28.91 -20.64 -33.85
C PRO A 168 -29.03 -20.84 -35.37
N ASN A 169 -30.04 -20.28 -36.02
CA ASN A 169 -30.25 -20.36 -37.46
C ASN A 169 -30.67 -19.01 -38.06
N PHE A 170 -30.60 -17.91 -37.30
CA PHE A 170 -31.00 -16.58 -37.69
C PHE A 170 -30.09 -15.52 -37.05
N THR A 171 -29.20 -14.93 -37.86
CA THR A 171 -28.26 -13.88 -37.43
C THR A 171 -28.88 -12.83 -36.48
N ASN A 172 -28.27 -12.65 -35.32
CA ASN A 172 -28.57 -11.64 -34.30
C ASN A 172 -27.29 -10.92 -33.80
N GLU A 173 -27.47 -9.88 -32.99
CA GLU A 173 -26.41 -8.93 -32.57
C GLU A 173 -26.40 -8.75 -31.04
N ASP A 174 -26.67 -9.81 -30.27
CA ASP A 174 -26.83 -9.68 -28.81
C ASP A 174 -25.54 -9.29 -28.06
#